data_AF-A0A420FQJ3-F1
#
_entry.id   AF-A0A420FQJ3-F1
#
_cell.length_a   1.000
_cell.length_b   1.000
_cell.length_c   1.000
_cell.angle_alpha   90.00
_cell.angle_beta   90.00
_cell.angle_gamma   90.00
#
_symmetry.space_group_name_H-M   'P 1'
#
loop_
_entity.id
_entity.type
_entity.pdbx_description
1 polymer ?
#
loop_
_entity_poly.entity_id
_entity_poly.type
_entity_poly.pdbx_seq_one_letter_code
_entity_poly.pdbx_strand_id
1 'polypeptide(L)' 'MNYELFYKGVAASLIYSIVGIAVLLLAYWVIERLTPEKSWQEIVQNKNMALAIVFAAFILGISIIIAAAIHG' A
#
# COMPACT_ATOMS: atom_id res chain seq x y z
N MET A 1 -24.57 6.70 26.03
CA MET A 1 -24.63 5.58 25.06
C MET A 1 -23.87 5.84 23.75
N ASN A 2 -23.56 7.09 23.36
CA ASN A 2 -22.89 7.39 22.07
C ASN A 2 -21.35 7.25 22.10
N TYR A 3 -20.73 7.36 23.26
CA TYR A 3 -19.27 7.34 23.40
C TYR A 3 -18.66 5.95 23.10
N GLU A 4 -19.34 4.88 23.50
CA GLU A 4 -18.98 3.49 23.19
C GLU A 4 -18.90 3.24 21.67
N LEU A 5 -19.88 3.74 20.91
CA LEU A 5 -19.91 3.64 19.44
C LEU A 5 -18.78 4.45 18.81
N PHE A 6 -18.51 5.65 19.33
CA PHE A 6 -17.42 6.49 18.86
C PHE A 6 -16.05 5.82 19.07
N TYR A 7 -15.77 5.30 20.28
CA TYR A 7 -14.53 4.58 20.56
C TYR A 7 -14.36 3.33 19.70
N LYS A 8 -15.43 2.55 19.49
CA LYS A 8 -15.41 1.39 18.59
C LYS A 8 -15.11 1.78 17.15
N GLY A 9 -15.69 2.87 16.64
CA GLY A 9 -15.43 3.37 15.29
C GLY A 9 -13.98 3.82 15.09
N VAL A 10 -13.44 4.59 16.04
CA VAL A 10 -12.04 5.04 15.98
C VAL A 10 -11.07 3.86 16.05
N ALA A 11 -11.31 2.91 16.96
CA ALA A 11 -10.48 1.71 17.10
C ALA A 11 -10.51 0.86 15.82
N ALA A 12 -11.68 0.66 15.22
CA ALA A 12 -11.81 -0.08 13.96
C ALA A 12 -11.04 0.60 12.82
N SER A 13 -11.18 1.92 12.63
CA SER A 13 -10.46 2.67 11.58
C SER A 13 -8.95 2.59 11.73
N LEU A 14 -8.44 2.65 12.97
CA LEU A 14 -7.02 2.47 13.26
C LEU A 14 -6.53 1.08 12.89
N ILE A 15 -7.27 0.03 13.29
CA ILE A 15 -6.92 -1.36 12.99
C ILE A 15 -6.89 -1.59 11.47
N TYR A 16 -7.93 -1.19 10.75
CA TYR A 16 -8.00 -1.38 9.30
C TYR A 16 -6.94 -0.58 8.54
N SER A 17 -6.60 0.63 9.00
CA SER A 17 -5.50 1.43 8.43
C SER A 17 -4.16 0.71 8.57
N ILE A 18 -3.85 0.17 9.76
CA ILE A 18 -2.62 -0.59 10.01
C ILE A 18 -2.56 -1.84 9.15
N VAL A 19 -3.68 -2.58 9.05
CA VAL A 19 -3.77 -3.77 8.19
C VAL A 19 -3.53 -3.41 6.73
N GLY A 20 -4.13 -2.32 6.23
CA GLY A 20 -3.90 -1.85 4.86
C GLY A 20 -2.43 -1.52 4.58
N ILE A 21 -1.76 -0.82 5.50
CA ILE A 21 -0.32 -0.51 5.38
C ILE A 21 0.51 -1.80 5.38
N ALA A 22 0.21 -2.75 6.26
CA ALA A 22 0.92 -4.02 6.33
C ALA A 22 0.80 -4.83 5.02
N VAL A 23 -0.40 -4.89 4.44
CA VAL A 23 -0.63 -5.55 3.15
C VAL A 23 0.10 -4.85 2.01
N LEU A 24 0.11 -3.51 1.99
CA LEU A 24 0.81 -2.73 0.98
C LEU A 24 2.34 -2.96 1.04
N LEU A 25 2.92 -3.02 2.24
CA LEU A 25 4.35 -3.33 2.43
C LEU A 25 4.68 -4.76 2.00
N LEU A 26 3.81 -5.73 2.29
CA LEU A 26 3.98 -7.11 1.82
C LEU A 26 3.94 -7.19 0.29
N ALA A 27 2.98 -6.50 -0.33
CA ALA A 27 2.87 -6.47 -1.79
C ALA A 27 4.09 -5.80 -2.43
N TYR A 28 4.56 -4.68 -1.87
CA TYR A 28 5.82 -4.04 -2.27
C TYR A 28 7.00 -5.01 -2.21
N TRP A 29 7.13 -5.74 -1.10
CA TRP A 29 8.20 -6.72 -0.91
C TRP A 29 8.15 -7.85 -1.95
N VAL A 30 6.95 -8.34 -2.30
CA VAL A 30 6.77 -9.33 -3.36
C VAL A 30 7.18 -8.77 -4.72
N ILE A 31 6.76 -7.54 -5.06
CA ILE A 31 7.13 -6.90 -6.33
C ILE A 31 8.64 -6.69 -6.44
N GLU A 32 9.29 -6.24 -5.36
CA GLU A 32 10.75 -6.06 -5.32
C GLU A 32 11.48 -7.39 -5.46
N ARG A 33 10.91 -8.50 -4.99
CA ARG A 33 11.47 -9.84 -5.20
C ARG A 33 11.32 -10.32 -6.65
N LEU A 34 10.22 -9.94 -7.29
CA LEU A 34 9.93 -10.25 -8.70
C LEU A 34 10.70 -9.38 -9.67
N THR A 35 11.09 -8.17 -9.26
CA THR A 35 11.88 -7.22 -10.05
C THR A 35 13.36 -7.42 -9.68
N PRO A 36 14.15 -8.18 -10.47
CA PRO A 36 15.51 -8.53 -10.09
C PRO A 36 16.49 -7.34 -10.15
N GLU A 37 16.12 -6.27 -10.86
CA GLU A 37 16.88 -5.03 -10.87
C GLU A 37 16.61 -4.23 -9.59
N LYS A 38 17.63 -3.55 -9.07
CA LYS A 38 17.45 -2.70 -7.89
C LYS A 38 16.59 -1.50 -8.26
N SER A 39 15.28 -1.61 -8.05
CA SER A 39 14.27 -0.58 -8.38
C SER A 39 14.68 0.79 -7.88
N TRP A 40 15.20 0.85 -6.66
CA TRP A 40 15.72 2.08 -6.07
C TRP A 40 16.91 2.68 -6.83
N GLN A 41 17.88 1.86 -7.25
CA GLN A 41 19.02 2.35 -8.04
C GLN A 41 18.57 2.84 -9.41
N GLU A 42 17.69 2.11 -10.08
CA GLU A 42 17.16 2.49 -11.39
C GLU A 42 16.37 3.80 -11.34
N ILE A 43 15.49 3.96 -10.35
CA ILE A 43 14.67 5.16 -10.21
C ILE A 43 15.51 6.37 -9.78
N VAL A 44 16.39 6.21 -8.78
CA VAL A 44 17.11 7.35 -8.17
C VAL A 44 18.41 7.68 -8.91
N GLN A 45 19.21 6.67 -9.25
CA GLN A 45 20.53 6.89 -9.87
C GLN A 45 20.42 6.99 -11.39
N ASN A 46 19.74 6.03 -12.02
CA ASN A 46 19.60 5.98 -13.48
C ASN A 46 18.44 6.83 -14.00
N LYS A 47 17.65 7.45 -13.09
CA LYS A 47 16.50 8.30 -13.40
C LYS A 47 15.51 7.64 -14.36
N ASN A 48 15.29 6.34 -14.17
CA ASN A 48 14.37 5.57 -14.99
C ASN A 48 12.91 5.94 -14.68
N MET A 49 12.42 6.98 -15.37
CA MET A 49 11.05 7.48 -15.21
C MET A 49 10.00 6.45 -15.60
N ALA A 50 10.29 5.59 -16.58
CA ALA A 50 9.37 4.53 -17.00
C ALA A 50 9.11 3.55 -15.84
N LEU A 51 10.18 3.12 -15.17
CA LEU A 51 10.07 2.24 -14.00
C LEU A 51 9.32 2.94 -12.85
N ALA A 52 9.61 4.22 -12.58
CA ALA A 52 8.92 4.98 -11.54
C ALA A 52 7.41 5.09 -11.77
N ILE A 53 6.97 5.33 -13.03
CA ILE A 53 5.55 5.42 -13.39
C ILE A 53 4.86 4.06 -13.20
N VAL A 54 5.50 2.98 -13.66
CA VAL A 54 4.96 1.62 -13.49
C VAL A 54 4.83 1.29 -11.99
N PHE A 55 5.84 1.63 -11.20
CA PHE A 55 5.83 1.40 -9.75
C PHE A 55 4.73 2.19 -9.05
N ALA A 56 4.53 3.46 -9.43
CA ALA A 56 3.43 4.28 -8.92
C ALA A 56 2.06 3.68 -9.29
N ALA A 57 1.89 3.20 -10.52
CA ALA A 57 0.66 2.54 -10.95
C ALA A 57 0.38 1.25 -10.17
N PHE A 58 1.41 0.45 -9.84
CA PHE A 58 1.27 -0.72 -8.99
C PHE A 58 0.80 -0.36 -7.57
N ILE A 59 1.43 0.63 -6.94
CA ILE A 59 1.04 1.09 -5.60
C ILE A 59 -0.41 1.58 -5.60
N LEU A 60 -0.82 2.34 -6.61
CA LEU A 60 -2.20 2.79 -6.77
C LEU A 60 -3.17 1.62 -6.94
N GLY A 61 -2.85 0.66 -7.81
CA GLY A 61 -3.69 -0.52 -8.04
C GLY A 61 -3.90 -1.35 -6.76
N ILE A 62 -2.82 -1.61 -6.02
CA ILE A 62 -2.89 -2.32 -4.73
C ILE A 62 -3.73 -1.54 -3.71
N SER A 63 -3.55 -0.22 -3.64
CA SER A 63 -4.31 0.64 -2.74
C SER A 63 -5.82 0.59 -3.01
N ILE A 64 -6.22 0.56 -4.29
CA ILE A 64 -7.62 0.43 -4.70
C ILE A 64 -8.19 -0.94 -4.29
N ILE A 65 -7.44 -2.03 -4.50
CA ILE A 65 -7.86 -3.37 -4.10
C ILE A 65 -8.06 -3.45 -2.58
N ILE A 66 -7.13 -2.89 -1.81
CA ILE A 66 -7.24 -2.83 -0.34
C ILE A 66 -8.46 -2.01 0.07
N ALA A 67 -8.67 -0.85 -0.55
CA ALA A 67 -9.83 0.00 -0.24
C ALA A 67 -11.15 -0.73 -0.53
N ALA A 68 -11.25 -1.44 -1.66
CA ALA A 68 -12.40 -2.25 -2.02
C ALA A 68 -12.61 -3.43 -1.07
N ALA A 69 -11.54 -4.07 -0.59
CA ALA A 69 -11.62 -5.19 0.35
C ALA A 69 -12.06 -4.76 1.76
N ILE A 70 -11.70 -3.55 2.20
CA ILE A 70 -12.08 -3.02 3.53
C ILE A 70 -13.51 -2.45 3.53
N HIS A 71 -13.97 -1.91 2.40
CA HIS A 71 -15.34 -1.35 2.26
C HIS A 71 -16.36 -2.33 1.67
N GLY A 72 -15.95 -3.59 1.44
CA GLY A 72 -16.81 -4.66 0.92
C GLY A 72 -17.68 -5.33 1.98
#